data_AF-A0A2M6X586-F1
#
_entry.id   AF-A0A2M6X586-F1
#
_cell.length_a   1.000
_cell.length_b   1.000
_cell.length_c   1.000
_cell.angle_alpha   90.00
_cell.angle_beta   90.00
_cell.angle_gamma   90.00
#
_symmetry.space_group_name_H-M   'P 1'
#
loop_
_entity.id
_entity.type
_entity.pdbx_description
1 polymer ?
#
loop_
_entity_poly.entity_id
_entity_poly.type
_entity_poly.pdbx_seq_one_letter_code
_entity_poly.pdbx_strand_id
1 'polypeptide(L)' 'MNPSFIKDKIQNELTPTQLKVTDLTGAGDHFEVVIQADCLKGLSRIQQHMKIMKLFDDELQSGELHLLTIKVIQ' A
#
# COMPACT_ATOMS: atom_id res chain seq x y z
N MET A 1 6.29 1.94 -12.06
CA MET A 1 4.83 2.07 -11.79
C MET A 1 4.50 3.50 -11.35
N ASN A 2 3.28 4.02 -11.56
CA ASN A 2 2.90 5.37 -11.10
C ASN A 2 2.29 5.34 -9.68
N PRO A 3 2.67 6.25 -8.77
CA PRO A 3 2.16 6.26 -7.38
C PRO A 3 0.64 6.50 -7.29
N SER A 4 0.05 7.16 -8.30
CA SER A 4 -1.40 7.37 -8.39
C SER A 4 -2.18 6.06 -8.45
N PHE A 5 -1.67 5.05 -9.17
CA PHE A 5 -2.34 3.76 -9.29
C PHE A 5 -2.48 3.04 -7.95
N ILE A 6 -1.40 3.01 -7.17
CA ILE A 6 -1.38 2.45 -5.81
C ILE A 6 -2.40 3.17 -4.93
N LYS A 7 -2.47 4.51 -5.07
CA LYS A 7 -3.41 5.33 -4.31
C LYS A 7 -4.86 4.98 -4.65
N ASP A 8 -5.21 4.94 -5.94
CA ASP A 8 -6.57 4.63 -6.40
C ASP A 8 -7.00 3.22 -5.97
N LYS A 9 -6.13 2.22 -6.10
CA LYS A 9 -6.48 0.84 -5.72
C LYS A 9 -6.79 0.72 -4.22
N ILE A 10 -5.91 1.26 -3.38
CA ILE A 10 -6.12 1.28 -1.92
C ILE A 10 -7.38 2.07 -1.57
N GLN A 11 -7.61 3.20 -2.24
CA GLN A 11 -8.75 4.04 -1.95
C GLN A 11 -10.08 3.36 -2.26
N ASN A 12 -10.14 2.56 -3.33
CA ASN A 12 -11.32 1.77 -3.68
C ASN A 12 -11.55 0.57 -2.75
N GLU A 13 -10.48 -0.14 -2.38
CA GLU A 13 -10.59 -1.41 -1.64
C GLU A 13 -10.67 -1.23 -0.11
N LEU A 14 -9.92 -0.28 0.44
CA LEU A 14 -9.77 -0.11 1.90
C LEU A 14 -10.51 1.10 2.44
N THR A 15 -10.98 2.00 1.57
CA THR A 15 -11.64 3.27 1.94
C THR A 15 -10.94 3.97 3.13
N PRO A 16 -9.63 4.23 3.04
CA PRO A 16 -8.88 4.81 4.14
C PRO A 16 -9.29 6.26 4.38
N THR A 17 -9.28 6.66 5.64
CA THR A 17 -9.45 8.04 6.07
C THR A 17 -8.27 8.91 5.64
N GLN A 18 -7.07 8.33 5.62
CA GLN A 18 -5.86 9.01 5.16
C GLN A 18 -5.00 8.07 4.31
N LEU A 19 -4.50 8.59 3.18
CA LEU A 19 -3.66 7.83 2.27
C LEU A 19 -2.60 8.73 1.64
N LYS A 20 -1.34 8.33 1.76
CA LYS A 20 -0.19 8.99 1.16
C LYS A 20 0.75 7.95 0.57
N VAL A 21 1.14 8.16 -0.69
CA VAL A 21 2.09 7.30 -1.39
C VAL A 21 3.31 8.16 -1.74
N THR A 22 4.50 7.69 -1.40
CA THR A 22 5.78 8.38 -1.61
C THR A 22 6.74 7.43 -2.28
N ASP A 23 7.39 7.85 -3.37
CA ASP A 23 8.51 7.10 -3.94
C ASP A 23 9.77 7.41 -3.11
N LEU A 24 10.39 6.37 -2.54
CA LEU A 24 11.59 6.51 -1.72
C LEU A 24 12.88 6.56 -2.54
N THR A 25 12.91 5.93 -3.71
CA THR A 25 14.12 5.87 -4.54
C THR A 25 14.09 6.87 -5.69
N GLY A 26 12.89 7.36 -6.07
CA GLY A 26 12.68 8.20 -7.24
C GLY A 26 12.89 7.47 -8.58
N ALA A 27 13.21 6.17 -8.52
CA ALA A 27 13.40 5.29 -9.66
C ALA A 27 12.11 4.53 -10.02
N GLY A 28 11.06 4.64 -9.18
CA GLY A 28 9.79 3.96 -9.40
C GLY A 28 9.76 2.49 -8.98
N ASP A 29 10.69 2.08 -8.09
CA ASP A 29 10.85 0.69 -7.64
C ASP A 29 10.51 0.47 -6.16
N HIS A 30 10.68 1.50 -5.31
CA HIS A 30 10.43 1.43 -3.87
C HIS A 30 9.41 2.49 -3.46
N PHE A 31 8.21 2.04 -3.12
CA PHE A 31 7.14 2.95 -2.69
C PHE A 31 6.87 2.78 -1.19
N GLU A 32 6.74 3.90 -0.49
CA GLU A 32 6.19 3.98 0.86
C GLU A 32 4.71 4.39 0.80
N VAL A 33 3.85 3.57 1.38
CA VAL A 33 2.43 3.83 1.53
C VAL A 33 2.12 4.07 3.00
N VAL A 34 1.73 5.30 3.32
CA VAL A 34 1.20 5.68 4.63
C VAL A 34 -0.32 5.68 4.57
N ILE A 35 -0.96 4.88 5.41
CA ILE A 35 -2.41 4.69 5.39
C ILE A 35 -3.01 4.72 6.80
N GLN A 36 -4.17 5.37 6.94
CA GLN A 36 -5.03 5.32 8.11
C GLN A 36 -6.38 4.75 7.68
N ALA A 37 -6.76 3.61 8.23
CA ALA A 37 -8.06 2.99 7.96
C ALA A 37 -8.55 2.21 9.18
N ASP A 38 -9.83 2.34 9.50
CA ASP A 38 -10.44 1.59 10.61
C ASP A 38 -10.41 0.08 10.39
N CYS A 39 -10.43 -0.36 9.13
CA CYS A 39 -10.33 -1.78 8.75
C CYS A 39 -8.95 -2.42 9.03
N LEU A 40 -7.95 -1.60 9.39
CA LEU A 40 -6.61 -2.01 9.81
C LEU A 40 -6.40 -1.86 11.33
N LYS A 41 -7.35 -1.26 12.04
CA LYS A 41 -7.30 -1.07 13.49
C LYS A 41 -7.45 -2.41 14.20
N GLY A 42 -6.56 -2.68 15.15
CA GLY A 42 -6.53 -3.95 15.89
C GLY A 42 -5.86 -5.12 15.16
N LEU A 43 -5.46 -4.96 13.89
CA LEU A 43 -4.63 -5.95 13.19
C LEU A 43 -3.17 -5.82 13.62
N SER A 44 -2.44 -6.93 13.65
CA SER A 44 -0.99 -6.90 13.86
C SER A 44 -0.28 -6.27 12.66
N ARG A 45 0.95 -5.77 12.83
CA ARG A 45 1.76 -5.22 11.73
C ARG A 45 1.83 -6.17 10.54
N ILE A 46 2.03 -7.47 10.79
CA ILE A 46 2.10 -8.50 9.75
C ILE A 46 0.75 -8.64 9.04
N GLN A 47 -0.37 -8.65 9.77
CA GLN A 47 -1.71 -8.74 9.19
C GLN A 47 -2.06 -7.51 8.34
N GLN A 48 -1.68 -6.32 8.80
CA GLN A 48 -1.84 -5.09 8.05
C GLN A 48 -1.07 -5.16 6.72
N HIS A 49 0.21 -5.55 6.79
CA HIS A 49 1.03 -5.74 5.60
C HIS A 49 0.43 -6.77 4.66
N MET A 50 0.08 -7.97 5.16
CA MET A 50 -0.55 -9.03 4.38
C MET A 50 -1.84 -8.57 3.70
N LYS A 51 -2.68 -7.79 4.40
CA LYS A 51 -3.95 -7.31 3.86
C LYS A 51 -3.74 -6.35 2.69
N ILE A 52 -2.76 -5.45 2.78
CA ILE A 52 -2.44 -4.53 1.68
C ILE A 52 -1.69 -5.26 0.56
N MET A 53 -0.71 -6.10 0.88
CA MET A 53 0.02 -6.90 -0.11
C MET A 53 -0.93 -7.74 -0.96
N LYS A 54 -1.96 -8.35 -0.35
CA LYS A 54 -2.99 -9.12 -1.07
C LYS A 54 -3.79 -8.30 -2.08
N LEU A 55 -3.94 -6.98 -1.87
CA LEU A 55 -4.60 -6.12 -2.86
C LEU A 55 -3.73 -5.93 -4.09
N PHE A 56 -2.43 -6.11 -3.97
CA PHE A 56 -1.45 -5.96 -5.04
C PHE A 56 -0.86 -7.30 -5.48
N ASP A 57 -1.46 -8.43 -5.10
CA ASP A 57 -0.92 -9.76 -5.41
C ASP A 57 -0.81 -9.98 -6.93
N ASP A 58 -1.82 -9.55 -7.69
CA ASP A 58 -1.82 -9.60 -9.16
C ASP A 58 -0.67 -8.76 -9.77
N GLU A 59 -0.42 -7.55 -9.26
CA GLU A 59 0.66 -6.67 -9.72
C GLU A 59 2.06 -7.08 -9.22
N LEU A 60 2.14 -7.75 -8.07
CA LEU A 60 3.36 -8.40 -7.60
C LEU A 60 3.70 -9.59 -8.50
N GLN A 61 2.70 -10.35 -8.96
CA GLN A 61 2.87 -11.45 -9.91
C GLN A 61 3.23 -10.97 -11.32
N SER A 62 2.74 -9.81 -11.76
CA SER A 62 3.15 -9.21 -13.04
C SER A 62 4.61 -8.73 -13.03
N GLY A 63 5.21 -8.59 -11.85
CA GLY A 63 6.59 -8.11 -11.67
C GLY A 63 6.73 -6.59 -11.79
N GLU A 64 5.61 -5.86 -11.89
CA GLU A 64 5.62 -4.39 -11.99
C GLU A 64 5.87 -3.69 -10.64
N LEU A 65 5.91 -4.47 -9.56
CA LEU A 65 5.99 -4.01 -8.18
C LEU A 65 7.05 -4.81 -7.44
N HIS A 66 8.20 -4.19 -7.16
CA HIS A 66 9.34 -4.89 -6.56
C HIS A 66 9.31 -4.85 -5.02
N LEU A 67 9.08 -3.68 -4.40
CA LEU A 67 8.92 -3.56 -2.94
C LEU A 67 7.97 -2.43 -2.54
N LEU A 68 7.05 -2.75 -1.63
CA LEU A 68 6.12 -1.80 -1.00
C LEU A 68 6.36 -1.77 0.50
N THR A 69 6.77 -0.61 0.99
CA THR A 69 6.81 -0.32 2.42
C THR A 69 5.45 0.20 2.86
N ILE A 70 4.81 -0.48 3.81
CA ILE A 70 3.51 -0.08 4.34
C ILE A 70 3.70 0.49 5.74
N LYS A 71 3.13 1.67 5.98
CA LYS A 71 3.12 2.32 7.28
C LYS A 71 1.69 2.65 7.66
N VAL A 72 1.14 1.86 8.58
CA VAL A 72 -0.18 2.14 9.14
C VAL A 72 -0.03 3.13 10.28
N ILE A 73 -0.71 4.27 10.17
CA ILE A 73 -0.87 5.25 11.24
C ILE A 73 -2.25 5.06 11.88
N GLN A 74 -2.35 5.29 13.19
CA GLN A 74 -3.58 5.09 13.96
C GLN A 74 -4.12 6.44 14.44
#